data_AF-A0A927VEM9-F1
#
_entry.id   AF-A0A927VEM9-F1
#
_cell.length_a   1.000
_cell.length_b   1.000
_cell.length_c   1.000
_cell.angle_alpha   90.00
_cell.angle_beta   90.00
_cell.angle_gamma   90.00
#
_symmetry.space_group_name_H-M   'P 1'
#
loop_
_entity.id
_entity.type
_entity.pdbx_description
1 polymer ?
#
loop_
_entity_poly.entity_id
_entity_poly.type
_entity_poly.pdbx_seq_one_letter_code
_entity_poly.pdbx_strand_id
1 'polypeptide(L)'
;MSIERIGVTTMDYSKMIRDCVSYICRHANEGLTADQLGVIQSLRGEYLSYLFSCYYYGYLNSYISEVGRAAKKENYSRFVPKERYINKNEIKVSYKKIGTFKIRAFPVIKEPEQKDRPIETAVESYEKQRYSMDEDKREEEASVAFWWHDEEYRCYYMQGMLCKDGEQMDESAEYIRFPVKEYVVFSKRCTRKNSLAEELKDLVYYAHTAWWSEHKDAQDELGYNFHCFYEGKAYYCVALLEEEKKEPENKIYSVETWIDYIDKNLMGNLTISSLAKKFNYSTTHFKRVFRMYYRMSVADYIRKRRLAAIAEEIRLGNDYMEIASSYGFKTYTGFARAFKKEFHVSPAVYSKGMFEVIDLKKYYAQYKNKLRLTIVEMEEICMIGHTVIPAKGAEVDIPAQVSYWMGREFPCLKDTRFECNIIQKEDKIALWYQEEDLGDIEYILGPVVDSFDENIPCEMIPVKLEGGKYAIFETEKPTDEEDVAETIRMYTRCVFYGWIKECRDRVDLSRLTFERYENGKMYLYVPVKY
;
A
#
# COMPACT_ATOMS: atom_id res chain seq x y z
N MET A 1 20.40 23.13 0.51
CA MET A 1 19.64 22.01 -0.08
C MET A 1 18.45 22.55 -0.85
N SER A 2 18.28 22.19 -2.13
CA SER A 2 17.01 22.34 -2.82
C SER A 2 16.05 21.29 -2.27
N ILE A 3 15.00 21.73 -1.61
CA ILE A 3 14.04 20.84 -0.94
C ILE A 3 13.15 20.22 -2.03
N GLU A 4 13.39 18.97 -2.43
CA GLU A 4 12.48 18.25 -3.33
C GLU A 4 11.23 17.81 -2.55
N ARG A 5 10.07 18.22 -3.05
CA ARG A 5 8.76 18.08 -2.41
C ARG A 5 7.98 16.97 -3.09
N ILE A 6 7.37 16.07 -2.32
CA ILE A 6 6.45 15.05 -2.82
C ILE A 6 5.04 15.43 -2.33
N GLY A 7 4.33 16.28 -3.08
CA GLY A 7 2.93 16.62 -2.79
C GLY A 7 2.03 15.41 -2.59
N VAL A 8 1.34 15.34 -1.47
CA VAL A 8 0.34 14.30 -1.20
C VAL A 8 -0.79 14.51 -2.22
N THR A 9 -1.05 13.50 -3.04
CA THR A 9 -2.17 13.53 -4.00
C THR A 9 -3.46 13.49 -3.18
N THR A 10 -4.37 14.45 -3.40
CA THR A 10 -5.78 14.54 -2.96
C THR A 10 -6.24 13.40 -2.04
N MET A 11 -5.71 13.37 -0.83
CA MET A 11 -6.13 12.42 0.18
C MET A 11 -7.32 13.07 0.88
N ASP A 12 -8.51 12.53 0.65
CA ASP A 12 -9.67 12.88 1.47
C ASP A 12 -9.41 12.36 2.88
N TYR A 13 -8.71 13.19 3.68
CA TYR A 13 -8.31 12.86 5.04
C TYR A 13 -9.53 12.51 5.89
N SER A 14 -10.69 13.14 5.62
CA SER A 14 -11.95 12.83 6.30
C SER A 14 -12.38 11.39 6.02
N LYS A 15 -12.35 10.96 4.75
CA LYS A 15 -12.64 9.58 4.37
C LYS A 15 -11.62 8.60 4.96
N MET A 16 -10.33 8.87 4.80
CA MET A 16 -9.26 8.02 5.32
C MET A 16 -9.40 7.79 6.83
N ILE A 17 -9.68 8.86 7.59
CA ILE A 17 -9.82 8.78 9.04
C ILE A 17 -11.10 8.02 9.45
N ARG A 18 -12.21 8.15 8.71
CA ARG A 18 -13.40 7.29 8.91
C ARG A 18 -13.12 5.81 8.62
N ASP A 19 -12.36 5.53 7.57
CA ASP A 19 -11.97 4.17 7.21
C ASP A 19 -11.07 3.56 8.31
N CYS A 20 -10.18 4.36 8.90
CA CYS A 20 -9.36 3.95 10.05
C CYS A 20 -10.21 3.61 11.27
N VAL A 21 -11.18 4.45 11.65
CA VAL A 21 -12.11 4.13 12.76
C VAL A 21 -12.83 2.83 12.50
N SER A 22 -13.36 2.65 11.29
CA SER A 22 -14.07 1.44 10.89
C SER A 22 -13.18 0.19 10.91
N TYR A 23 -11.90 0.35 10.62
CA TYR A 23 -10.92 -0.73 10.70
C TYR A 23 -10.61 -1.09 12.16
N ILE A 24 -10.32 -0.10 13.01
CA ILE A 24 -10.05 -0.32 14.45
C ILE A 24 -11.20 -1.06 15.14
N CYS A 25 -12.45 -0.69 14.84
CA CYS A 25 -13.62 -1.39 15.39
C CYS A 25 -13.72 -2.85 14.94
N ARG A 26 -13.37 -3.15 13.69
CA ARG A 26 -13.40 -4.52 13.14
C ARG A 26 -12.29 -5.41 13.70
N HIS A 27 -11.15 -4.81 14.02
CA HIS A 27 -9.92 -5.49 14.44
C HIS A 27 -9.59 -5.21 15.92
N ALA A 28 -10.61 -4.93 16.73
CA ALA A 28 -10.46 -4.51 18.13
C ALA A 28 -9.70 -5.51 19.01
N ASN A 29 -9.78 -6.81 18.69
CA ASN A 29 -9.14 -7.89 19.46
C ASN A 29 -7.68 -8.15 19.06
N GLU A 30 -7.16 -7.52 18.01
CA GLU A 30 -5.87 -7.85 17.38
C GLU A 30 -4.68 -7.06 17.97
N GLY A 31 -4.91 -6.25 19.02
CA GLY A 31 -3.82 -5.51 19.67
C GLY A 31 -3.14 -4.49 18.75
N LEU A 32 -3.92 -3.85 17.87
CA LEU A 32 -3.44 -2.87 16.90
C LEU A 32 -2.60 -1.75 17.53
N THR A 33 -1.63 -1.26 16.77
CA THR A 33 -0.88 -0.03 17.07
C THR A 33 -1.09 1.03 15.98
N ALA A 34 -0.86 2.31 16.32
CA ALA A 34 -0.87 3.38 15.32
C ALA A 34 0.11 3.13 14.17
N ASP A 35 1.27 2.51 14.43
CA ASP A 35 2.28 2.23 13.40
C ASP A 35 1.78 1.16 12.40
N GLN A 36 1.15 0.09 12.90
CA GLN A 36 0.55 -0.92 12.03
C GLN A 36 -0.58 -0.33 11.16
N LEU A 37 -1.43 0.52 11.75
CA LEU A 37 -2.46 1.24 11.01
C LEU A 37 -1.87 2.23 9.99
N GLY A 38 -0.76 2.87 10.36
CA GLY A 38 0.02 3.71 9.46
C GLY A 38 0.43 2.93 8.23
N VAL A 39 1.10 1.77 8.41
CA VAL A 39 1.53 0.91 7.29
C VAL A 39 0.37 0.57 6.36
N ILE A 40 -0.79 0.20 6.92
CA ILE A 40 -2.01 -0.10 6.15
C ILE A 40 -2.45 1.11 5.31
N GLN A 41 -2.41 2.31 5.88
CA GLN A 41 -2.78 3.55 5.21
C GLN A 41 -1.66 4.18 4.37
N SER A 42 -0.49 3.52 4.27
CA SER A 42 0.72 4.08 3.66
C SER A 42 1.14 5.42 4.28
N LEU A 43 0.96 5.56 5.59
CA LEU A 43 1.36 6.70 6.42
C LEU A 43 2.24 6.21 7.58
N ARG A 44 3.02 7.09 8.20
CA ARG A 44 3.59 6.76 9.51
C ARG A 44 2.53 6.83 10.60
N GLY A 45 2.65 6.00 11.64
CA GLY A 45 1.71 5.98 12.76
C GLY A 45 1.58 7.35 13.43
N GLU A 46 2.68 8.08 13.56
CA GLU A 46 2.68 9.42 14.16
C GLU A 46 1.84 10.44 13.35
N TYR A 47 1.93 10.38 12.02
CA TYR A 47 1.13 11.26 11.15
C TYR A 47 -0.35 10.86 11.13
N LEU A 48 -0.63 9.55 11.18
CA LEU A 48 -1.99 9.07 11.30
C LEU A 48 -2.62 9.48 12.65
N SER A 49 -1.87 9.38 13.75
CA SER A 49 -2.24 9.87 15.08
C SER A 49 -2.56 11.37 15.07
N TYR A 50 -1.72 12.18 14.41
CA TYR A 50 -1.95 13.60 14.20
C TYR A 50 -3.29 13.85 13.50
N LEU A 51 -3.48 13.26 12.32
CA LEU A 51 -4.70 13.46 11.54
C LEU A 51 -5.91 13.01 12.34
N PHE A 52 -5.86 11.86 13.00
CA PHE A 52 -6.95 11.38 13.83
C PHE A 52 -7.37 12.40 14.90
N SER A 53 -6.41 12.99 15.62
CA SER A 53 -6.67 14.00 16.65
C SER A 53 -7.26 15.30 16.10
N CYS A 54 -7.02 15.61 14.82
CA CYS A 54 -7.64 16.73 14.14
C CYS A 54 -9.12 16.47 13.80
N TYR A 55 -9.57 15.21 13.72
CA TYR A 55 -10.95 14.87 13.37
C TYR A 55 -11.81 14.44 14.56
N TYR A 56 -11.20 13.88 15.61
CA TYR A 56 -11.90 13.37 16.78
C TYR A 56 -11.37 13.96 18.09
N TYR A 57 -12.21 13.97 19.12
CA TYR A 57 -11.78 14.24 20.49
C TYR A 57 -11.06 13.01 21.04
N GLY A 58 -9.73 13.11 21.17
CA GLY A 58 -8.87 12.06 21.72
C GLY A 58 -7.77 11.60 20.76
N TYR A 59 -6.83 10.81 21.27
CA TYR A 59 -5.70 10.28 20.51
C TYR A 59 -6.01 8.90 19.92
N LEU A 60 -5.44 8.62 18.75
CA LEU A 60 -5.62 7.35 18.04
C LEU A 60 -5.28 6.14 18.93
N ASN A 61 -4.12 6.15 19.60
CA ASN A 61 -3.71 5.05 20.48
C ASN A 61 -4.63 4.87 21.71
N SER A 62 -5.14 5.96 22.28
CA SER A 62 -6.13 5.88 23.37
C SER A 62 -7.41 5.22 22.89
N TYR A 63 -7.89 5.62 21.72
CA TYR A 63 -9.08 5.05 21.11
C TYR A 63 -8.90 3.56 20.81
N ILE A 64 -7.77 3.15 20.22
CA ILE A 64 -7.44 1.74 19.97
C ILE A 64 -7.43 0.93 21.28
N SER A 65 -6.79 1.46 22.33
CA SER A 65 -6.75 0.82 23.65
C SER A 65 -8.13 0.69 24.30
N GLU A 66 -8.97 1.72 24.19
CA GLU A 66 -10.35 1.69 24.69
C GLU A 66 -11.21 0.67 23.95
N VAL A 67 -11.14 0.67 22.62
CA VAL A 67 -11.86 -0.29 21.77
C VAL A 67 -11.39 -1.72 22.06
N GLY A 68 -10.08 -1.95 22.19
CA GLY A 68 -9.55 -3.27 22.55
C GLY A 68 -9.96 -3.73 23.95
N ARG A 69 -10.02 -2.83 24.94
CA ARG A 69 -10.54 -3.15 26.28
C ARG A 69 -12.04 -3.44 26.27
N ALA A 70 -12.81 -2.72 25.46
CA ALA A 70 -14.25 -2.92 25.32
C ALA A 70 -14.58 -4.25 24.66
N ALA A 71 -13.81 -4.64 23.65
CA ALA A 71 -13.95 -5.91 22.97
C ALA A 71 -13.72 -7.09 23.91
N LYS A 72 -12.74 -6.99 24.83
CA LYS A 72 -12.51 -7.98 25.90
C LYS A 72 -13.65 -8.09 26.93
N LYS A 73 -14.57 -7.11 26.98
CA LYS A 73 -15.69 -7.06 27.95
C LYS A 73 -17.06 -7.19 27.30
N GLU A 74 -17.12 -7.54 26.00
CA GLU A 74 -18.34 -7.68 25.20
C GLU A 74 -19.30 -6.46 25.25
N ASN A 75 -18.77 -5.26 25.47
CA ASN A 75 -19.58 -4.06 25.65
C ASN A 75 -19.27 -2.99 24.59
N TYR A 76 -19.60 -3.27 23.33
CA TYR A 76 -19.20 -2.47 22.16
C TYR A 76 -19.97 -1.14 21.98
N SER A 77 -21.16 -1.00 22.58
CA SER A 77 -22.17 -0.02 22.18
C SER A 77 -21.88 1.46 22.49
N ARG A 78 -20.70 1.80 23.03
CA ARG A 78 -20.37 3.18 23.44
C ARG A 78 -19.05 3.75 22.89
N PHE A 79 -18.33 3.02 22.04
CA PHE A 79 -16.95 3.39 21.68
C PHE A 79 -16.82 3.95 20.27
N VAL A 80 -17.65 4.93 19.92
CA VAL A 80 -17.45 5.76 18.72
C VAL A 80 -16.72 7.03 19.16
N PRO A 81 -15.57 7.37 18.55
CA PRO A 81 -14.84 8.56 18.93
C PRO A 81 -15.71 9.77 18.57
N LYS A 82 -15.82 10.73 19.49
CA LYS A 82 -16.67 11.89 19.27
C LYS A 82 -16.01 12.77 18.21
N GLU A 83 -16.68 12.96 17.07
CA GLU A 83 -16.20 13.84 16.00
C GLU A 83 -16.17 15.29 16.52
N ARG A 84 -15.17 16.04 16.05
CA ARG A 84 -15.02 17.45 16.42
C ARG A 84 -16.13 18.27 15.78
N TYR A 85 -16.78 19.09 16.60
CA TYR A 85 -17.76 20.07 16.13
C TYR A 85 -17.12 21.45 16.15
N ILE A 86 -17.27 22.20 15.05
CA ILE A 86 -16.70 23.53 14.90
C ILE A 86 -17.76 24.55 14.52
N ASN A 87 -17.80 25.64 15.26
CA ASN A 87 -18.58 26.81 14.92
C ASN A 87 -17.90 27.59 13.78
N LYS A 88 -18.41 27.44 12.56
CA LYS A 88 -17.85 28.09 11.36
C LYS A 88 -17.74 29.62 11.49
N ASN A 89 -18.60 30.25 12.29
CA ASN A 89 -18.62 31.70 12.48
C ASN A 89 -17.39 32.25 13.24
N GLU A 90 -16.64 31.38 13.91
CA GLU A 90 -15.42 31.76 14.64
C GLU A 90 -14.16 31.71 13.78
N ILE A 91 -14.25 31.11 12.58
CA ILE A 91 -13.13 30.96 11.65
C ILE A 91 -13.22 32.06 10.60
N LYS A 92 -12.18 32.89 10.55
CA LYS A 92 -12.01 33.89 9.51
C LYS A 92 -11.16 33.32 8.38
N VAL A 93 -11.70 33.30 7.18
CA VAL A 93 -11.01 32.90 5.94
C VAL A 93 -10.54 34.16 5.21
N SER A 94 -9.31 34.16 4.70
CA SER A 94 -8.76 35.23 3.87
C SER A 94 -7.79 34.68 2.83
N TYR A 95 -7.54 35.42 1.77
CA TYR A 95 -6.63 35.04 0.69
C TYR A 95 -5.43 35.99 0.72
N LYS A 96 -4.21 35.42 0.71
CA LYS A 96 -2.98 36.20 0.81
C LYS A 96 -1.90 35.64 -0.09
N LYS A 97 -1.28 36.51 -0.87
CA LYS A 97 0.02 36.24 -1.49
C LYS A 97 1.11 36.42 -0.44
N ILE A 98 1.78 35.32 -0.08
CA ILE A 98 2.88 35.34 0.88
C ILE A 98 4.20 35.34 0.11
N GLY A 99 5.06 36.32 0.43
CA GLY A 99 6.39 36.46 -0.18
C GLY A 99 7.35 35.32 0.21
N THR A 100 8.57 35.36 -0.32
CA THR A 100 9.60 34.41 0.13
C THR A 100 10.00 34.73 1.56
N PHE A 101 9.99 33.73 2.44
CA PHE A 101 10.56 33.85 3.78
C PHE A 101 11.41 32.63 4.12
N LYS A 102 12.31 32.79 5.08
CA LYS A 102 13.16 31.73 5.61
C LYS A 102 12.79 31.47 7.05
N ILE A 103 12.81 30.21 7.45
CA ILE A 103 12.69 29.82 8.85
C ILE A 103 13.90 29.00 9.26
N ARG A 104 14.35 29.19 10.49
CA ARG A 104 15.28 28.28 11.18
C ARG A 104 14.44 27.20 11.87
N ALA A 105 14.47 25.98 11.36
CA ALA A 105 13.60 24.88 11.76
C ALA A 105 14.29 23.87 12.69
N PHE A 106 13.52 23.28 13.59
CA PHE A 106 13.94 22.26 14.54
C PHE A 106 12.89 21.15 14.60
N PRO A 107 13.31 19.87 14.77
CA PRO A 107 12.37 18.77 14.99
C PRO A 107 11.64 18.95 16.32
N VAL A 108 10.32 18.80 16.27
CA VAL A 108 9.45 18.95 17.44
C VAL A 108 9.39 17.67 18.27
N ILE A 109 9.44 16.52 17.61
CA ILE A 109 9.38 15.20 18.28
C ILE A 109 10.80 14.79 18.65
N LYS A 110 11.09 14.74 19.95
CA LYS A 110 12.43 14.36 20.47
C LYS A 110 12.42 13.05 21.26
N GLU A 111 11.26 12.65 21.78
CA GLU A 111 11.10 11.50 22.66
C GLU A 111 9.93 10.60 22.24
N PRO A 112 9.94 9.30 22.61
CA PRO A 112 8.87 8.36 22.26
C PRO A 112 7.47 8.83 22.67
N GLU A 113 7.34 9.51 23.81
CA GLU A 113 6.05 9.97 24.37
C GLU A 113 5.46 11.19 23.64
N GLN A 114 6.27 11.90 22.86
CA GLN A 114 5.86 13.08 22.08
C GLN A 114 5.35 12.71 20.68
N LYS A 115 5.62 11.48 20.24
CA LYS A 115 5.29 10.98 18.90
C LYS A 115 3.81 11.09 18.54
N ASP A 116 2.93 10.88 19.52
CA ASP A 116 1.48 10.82 19.30
C ASP A 116 0.74 12.15 19.47
N ARG A 117 1.43 13.20 19.94
CA ARG A 117 0.84 14.53 20.19
C ARG A 117 1.70 15.67 19.60
N PRO A 118 1.97 15.65 18.28
CA PRO A 118 2.91 16.58 17.67
C PRO A 118 2.47 18.04 17.79
N ILE A 119 1.18 18.37 17.60
CA ILE A 119 0.67 19.75 17.70
C ILE A 119 0.88 20.28 19.11
N GLU A 120 0.47 19.51 20.13
CA GLU A 120 0.64 19.88 21.53
C GLU A 120 2.11 20.07 21.86
N THR A 121 2.99 19.19 21.38
CA THR A 121 4.43 19.31 21.59
C THR A 121 4.99 20.59 20.95
N ALA A 122 4.54 20.96 19.74
CA ALA A 122 4.95 22.24 19.12
C ALA A 122 4.38 23.45 19.86
N VAL A 123 3.14 23.37 20.33
CA VAL A 123 2.51 24.44 21.12
C VAL A 123 3.23 24.61 22.45
N GLU A 124 3.53 23.53 23.17
CA GLU A 124 4.31 23.55 24.41
C GLU A 124 5.70 24.14 24.18
N SER A 125 6.36 23.76 23.08
CA SER A 125 7.66 24.31 22.68
C SER A 125 7.57 25.80 22.34
N TYR A 126 6.54 26.22 21.59
CA TYR A 126 6.25 27.62 21.29
C TYR A 126 6.00 28.44 22.56
N GLU A 127 5.15 27.95 23.46
CA GLU A 127 4.83 28.63 24.71
C GLU A 127 6.07 28.76 25.59
N LYS A 128 6.87 27.69 25.75
CA LYS A 128 8.16 27.73 26.48
C LYS A 128 9.11 28.79 25.92
N GLN A 129 9.25 28.87 24.60
CA GLN A 129 10.08 29.90 23.95
C GLN A 129 9.51 31.30 24.21
N ARG A 130 8.20 31.49 24.04
CA ARG A 130 7.51 32.77 24.28
C ARG A 130 7.67 33.26 25.73
N TYR A 131 7.57 32.38 26.72
CA TYR A 131 7.75 32.73 28.14
C TYR A 131 9.21 33.04 28.50
N SER A 132 10.18 32.52 27.73
CA SER A 132 11.60 32.84 27.92
C SER A 132 12.04 34.19 27.32
N MET A 133 11.15 34.85 26.55
CA MET A 133 11.40 36.16 25.92
C MET A 133 10.87 37.32 26.76
N ASP A 134 11.57 38.46 26.71
CA ASP A 134 11.11 39.75 27.26
C ASP A 134 9.77 40.15 26.65
N GLU A 135 8.90 40.80 27.45
CA GLU A 135 7.53 41.16 27.03
C GLU A 135 7.47 41.93 25.71
N ASP A 136 8.39 42.87 25.49
CA ASP A 136 8.46 43.67 24.26
C ASP A 136 8.91 42.86 23.03
N LYS A 137 9.61 41.73 23.23
CA LYS A 137 10.06 40.84 22.13
C LYS A 137 9.03 39.75 21.81
N ARG A 138 8.00 39.54 22.65
CA ARG A 138 6.97 38.51 22.48
C ARG A 138 5.99 38.80 21.32
N GLU A 139 5.96 40.04 20.84
CA GLU A 139 4.99 40.50 19.83
C GLU A 139 5.54 40.46 18.39
N GLU A 140 6.86 40.46 18.20
CA GLU A 140 7.47 40.56 16.86
C GLU A 140 7.83 39.20 16.21
N GLU A 141 7.97 38.12 16.98
CA GLU A 141 8.51 36.85 16.46
C GLU A 141 7.42 35.81 16.16
N ALA A 142 7.12 35.65 14.88
CA ALA A 142 6.24 34.60 14.39
C ALA A 142 6.94 33.23 14.44
N SER A 143 6.30 32.25 15.10
CA SER A 143 6.72 30.85 15.03
C SER A 143 5.85 30.09 14.02
N VAL A 144 6.51 29.32 13.17
CA VAL A 144 5.88 28.52 12.12
C VAL A 144 6.08 27.05 12.45
N ALA A 145 5.00 26.29 12.49
CA ALA A 145 5.06 24.83 12.56
C ALA A 145 4.49 24.24 11.28
N PHE A 146 5.11 23.20 10.74
CA PHE A 146 4.66 22.59 9.50
C PHE A 146 5.08 21.12 9.41
N TRP A 147 4.38 20.42 8.53
CA TRP A 147 4.68 19.05 8.18
C TRP A 147 5.59 19.02 6.97
N TRP A 148 6.59 18.15 7.04
CA TRP A 148 7.46 17.82 5.92
C TRP A 148 7.59 16.30 5.82
N HIS A 149 8.04 15.80 4.69
CA HIS A 149 8.53 14.44 4.59
C HIS A 149 9.76 14.45 3.66
N ASP A 150 10.68 13.51 3.86
CA ASP A 150 11.81 13.36 2.94
C ASP A 150 11.49 12.46 1.74
N GLU A 151 12.51 12.18 0.92
CA GLU A 151 12.44 11.32 -0.26
C GLU A 151 12.13 9.86 0.06
N GLU A 152 12.33 9.44 1.31
CA GLU A 152 11.97 8.12 1.85
C GLU A 152 10.59 8.13 2.52
N TYR A 153 9.81 9.21 2.37
CA TYR A 153 8.50 9.40 2.98
C TYR A 153 8.52 9.39 4.52
N ARG A 154 9.66 9.71 5.15
CA ARG A 154 9.69 9.93 6.61
C ARG A 154 9.07 11.29 6.88
N CYS A 155 7.92 11.31 7.55
CA CYS A 155 7.27 12.56 7.94
C CYS A 155 7.98 13.18 9.15
N TYR A 156 8.29 14.48 9.04
CA TYR A 156 8.87 15.29 10.09
C TYR A 156 7.90 16.39 10.47
N TYR A 157 7.72 16.57 11.77
CA TYR A 157 7.02 17.72 12.31
C TYR A 157 8.04 18.73 12.81
N MET A 158 8.09 19.87 12.13
CA MET A 158 9.14 20.88 12.32
C MET A 158 8.51 22.16 12.85
N GLN A 159 9.20 22.81 13.78
CA GLN A 159 8.89 24.14 14.25
C GLN A 159 10.07 25.05 13.95
N GLY A 160 9.81 26.25 13.44
CA GLY A 160 10.84 27.23 13.16
C GLY A 160 10.48 28.65 13.56
N MET A 161 11.53 29.45 13.64
CA MET A 161 11.46 30.90 13.84
C MET A 161 11.73 31.59 12.50
N LEU A 162 10.96 32.65 12.20
CA LEU A 162 11.21 33.48 11.03
C LEU A 162 12.60 34.12 11.14
N CYS A 163 13.44 33.99 10.11
CA CYS A 163 14.73 34.66 10.09
C CYS A 163 14.55 36.15 9.79
N LYS A 164 15.24 37.02 10.53
CA LYS A 164 15.26 38.46 10.21
C LYS A 164 16.19 38.71 9.01
N ASP A 165 15.88 39.74 8.22
CA ASP A 165 16.73 40.11 7.09
C ASP A 165 18.13 40.50 7.58
N GLY A 166 19.17 39.82 7.09
CA GLY A 166 20.58 40.04 7.48
C GLY A 166 21.08 39.22 8.67
N GLU A 167 20.27 38.32 9.25
CA GLU A 167 20.69 37.44 10.34
C GLU A 167 21.77 36.44 9.88
N GLN A 168 22.88 36.33 10.64
CA GLN A 168 23.94 35.36 10.36
C GLN A 168 23.40 33.93 10.52
N MET A 169 23.67 33.08 9.53
CA MET A 169 23.24 31.68 9.54
C MET A 169 24.15 30.90 10.49
N ASP A 170 23.56 30.19 11.44
CA ASP A 170 24.24 29.21 12.29
C ASP A 170 24.47 27.93 11.46
N GLU A 171 25.72 27.50 11.30
CA GLU A 171 26.07 26.31 10.52
C GLU A 171 25.44 25.02 11.08
N SER A 172 25.04 25.01 12.36
CA SER A 172 24.40 23.86 13.01
C SER A 172 22.88 23.79 12.83
N ALA A 173 22.25 24.82 12.26
CA ALA A 173 20.79 24.93 12.18
C ALA A 173 20.23 24.63 10.78
N GLU A 174 19.05 24.01 10.73
CA GLU A 174 18.36 23.76 9.47
C GLU A 174 17.53 24.98 9.03
N TYR A 175 17.66 25.37 7.77
CA TYR A 175 16.94 26.52 7.21
C TYR A 175 16.04 26.12 6.05
N ILE A 176 14.77 26.53 6.12
CA ILE A 176 13.76 26.20 5.13
C ILE A 176 13.25 27.49 4.47
N ARG A 177 13.33 27.51 3.14
CA ARG A 177 12.85 28.61 2.31
C ARG A 177 11.47 28.30 1.77
N PHE A 178 10.52 29.21 2.00
CA PHE A 178 9.18 29.14 1.45
C PHE A 178 9.13 29.97 0.16
N PRO A 179 8.64 29.43 -0.96
CA PRO A 179 8.49 30.17 -2.20
C PRO A 179 7.32 31.16 -2.11
N VAL A 180 7.34 32.18 -2.98
CA VAL A 180 6.20 33.07 -3.15
C VAL A 180 4.99 32.25 -3.62
N LYS A 181 3.85 32.41 -2.95
CA LYS A 181 2.63 31.68 -3.33
C LYS A 181 1.35 32.34 -2.80
N GLU A 182 0.24 32.09 -3.48
CA GLU A 182 -1.11 32.38 -3.00
C GLU A 182 -1.50 31.35 -1.93
N TYR A 183 -2.11 31.83 -0.84
CA TYR A 183 -2.60 30.98 0.24
C TYR A 183 -4.02 31.38 0.62
N VAL A 184 -4.86 30.38 0.87
CA VAL A 184 -6.01 30.58 1.76
C VAL A 184 -5.53 30.45 3.19
N VAL A 185 -5.90 31.43 4.01
CA VAL A 185 -5.47 31.59 5.39
C VAL A 185 -6.70 31.52 6.28
N PHE A 186 -6.79 30.44 7.04
CA PHE A 186 -7.80 30.26 8.09
C PHE A 186 -7.23 30.79 9.39
N SER A 187 -8.00 31.60 10.11
CA SER A 187 -7.55 32.18 11.37
C SER A 187 -8.64 32.15 12.43
N LYS A 188 -8.23 31.91 13.68
CA LYS A 188 -9.11 31.89 14.85
C LYS A 188 -8.38 32.54 16.04
N ARG A 189 -9.12 33.33 16.82
CA ARG A 189 -8.59 33.96 18.04
C ARG A 189 -8.54 32.92 19.15
N CYS A 190 -7.41 32.84 19.84
CA CYS A 190 -7.28 31.90 20.95
C CYS A 190 -8.09 32.42 22.14
N THR A 191 -9.02 31.61 22.64
CA THR A 191 -9.82 31.96 23.81
C THR A 191 -9.23 31.33 25.06
N ARG A 192 -9.42 31.95 26.24
CA ARG A 192 -8.96 31.35 27.51
C ARG A 192 -9.63 30.01 27.84
N LYS A 193 -10.71 29.63 27.13
CA LYS A 193 -11.44 28.38 27.35
C LYS A 193 -10.80 27.18 26.64
N ASN A 194 -10.02 27.40 25.58
CA ASN A 194 -9.41 26.35 24.78
C ASN A 194 -7.89 26.54 24.71
N SER A 195 -7.13 25.45 24.59
CA SER A 195 -5.70 25.55 24.34
C SER A 195 -5.41 25.93 22.89
N LEU A 196 -4.23 26.52 22.65
CA LEU A 196 -3.78 26.89 21.31
C LEU A 196 -3.75 25.69 20.34
N ALA A 197 -3.43 24.49 20.85
CA ALA A 197 -3.44 23.26 20.07
C ALA A 197 -4.84 22.87 19.60
N GLU A 198 -5.86 23.05 20.44
CA GLU A 198 -7.25 22.77 20.08
C GLU A 198 -7.76 23.76 19.01
N GLU A 199 -7.40 25.03 19.12
CA GLU A 199 -7.75 26.03 18.12
C GLU A 199 -7.10 25.73 16.75
N LEU A 200 -5.89 25.16 16.73
CA LEU A 200 -5.26 24.71 15.49
C LEU A 200 -5.94 23.48 14.89
N LYS A 201 -6.24 22.47 15.70
CA LYS A 201 -6.96 21.26 15.24
C LYS A 201 -8.28 21.66 14.59
N ASP A 202 -8.96 22.66 15.16
CA ASP A 202 -10.18 23.21 14.61
C ASP A 202 -9.97 23.81 13.20
N LEU A 203 -8.91 24.60 13.02
CA LEU A 203 -8.59 25.19 11.72
C LEU A 203 -8.27 24.12 10.66
N VAL A 204 -7.53 23.07 11.05
CA VAL A 204 -7.18 21.95 10.17
C VAL A 204 -8.43 21.18 9.76
N TYR A 205 -9.27 20.81 10.72
CA TYR A 205 -10.53 20.11 10.46
C TYR A 205 -11.41 20.93 9.51
N TYR A 206 -11.61 22.22 9.79
CA TYR A 206 -12.45 23.08 8.97
C TYR A 206 -11.94 23.19 7.53
N ALA A 207 -10.63 23.38 7.37
CA ALA A 207 -9.99 23.47 6.06
C ALA A 207 -10.19 22.20 5.22
N HIS A 208 -10.05 21.02 5.84
CA HIS A 208 -10.10 19.73 5.14
C HIS A 208 -11.50 19.09 5.08
N THR A 209 -12.52 19.71 5.70
CA THR A 209 -13.91 19.24 5.63
C THR A 209 -14.79 20.26 4.93
N ALA A 210 -15.19 21.31 5.65
CA ALA A 210 -16.14 22.31 5.19
C ALA A 210 -15.61 23.08 3.98
N TRP A 211 -14.41 23.67 4.10
CA TRP A 211 -13.85 24.48 3.00
C TRP A 211 -13.48 23.63 1.79
N TRP A 212 -12.80 22.51 2.02
CA TRP A 212 -12.40 21.55 0.99
C TRP A 212 -13.56 21.05 0.14
N SER A 213 -14.72 20.75 0.75
CA SER A 213 -15.89 20.24 0.02
C SER A 213 -16.41 21.17 -1.07
N GLU A 214 -16.16 22.48 -0.93
CA GLU A 214 -16.59 23.52 -1.87
C GLU A 214 -15.45 23.98 -2.81
N HIS A 215 -14.18 23.69 -2.47
CA HIS A 215 -12.99 24.26 -3.12
C HIS A 215 -11.94 23.22 -3.50
N LYS A 216 -12.36 21.98 -3.77
CA LYS A 216 -11.48 20.83 -4.02
C LYS A 216 -10.42 21.08 -5.09
N ASP A 217 -10.73 21.89 -6.10
CA ASP A 217 -9.85 22.18 -7.24
C ASP A 217 -8.94 23.42 -7.03
N ALA A 218 -9.06 24.13 -5.91
CA ALA A 218 -8.32 25.38 -5.66
C ALA A 218 -6.97 25.17 -4.97
N GLN A 219 -6.77 24.04 -4.30
CA GLN A 219 -5.57 23.76 -3.51
C GLN A 219 -4.39 23.32 -4.38
N ASP A 220 -3.22 23.90 -4.13
CA ASP A 220 -1.96 23.38 -4.66
C ASP A 220 -1.44 22.27 -3.74
N GLU A 221 -1.61 21.02 -4.19
CA GLU A 221 -1.18 19.80 -3.49
C GLU A 221 0.34 19.71 -3.25
N LEU A 222 1.14 20.47 -4.00
CA LEU A 222 2.59 20.54 -3.86
C LEU A 222 3.03 21.77 -3.04
N GLY A 223 2.09 22.64 -2.67
CA GLY A 223 2.33 23.81 -1.87
C GLY A 223 2.57 23.52 -0.40
N TYR A 224 3.06 24.54 0.30
CA TYR A 224 3.48 24.42 1.69
C TYR A 224 2.27 24.63 2.59
N ASN A 225 1.68 23.59 3.16
CA ASN A 225 0.69 23.80 4.22
C ASN A 225 1.42 24.01 5.55
N PHE A 226 1.08 25.07 6.27
CA PHE A 226 1.74 25.38 7.54
C PHE A 226 0.80 26.06 8.52
N HIS A 227 1.19 25.96 9.78
CA HIS A 227 0.53 26.57 10.92
C HIS A 227 1.42 27.71 11.42
N CYS A 228 0.81 28.81 11.84
CA CYS A 228 1.53 29.94 12.39
C CYS A 228 0.80 30.47 13.62
N PHE A 229 1.57 31.00 14.55
CA PHE A 229 1.06 31.67 15.74
C PHE A 229 1.54 33.10 15.73
N TYR A 230 0.59 34.03 15.75
CA TYR A 230 0.91 35.45 15.71
C TYR A 230 -0.17 36.26 16.42
N GLU A 231 0.25 37.16 17.32
CA GLU A 231 -0.65 38.07 18.07
C GLU A 231 -1.85 37.38 18.75
N GLY A 232 -1.61 36.22 19.38
CA GLY A 232 -2.68 35.49 20.09
C GLY A 232 -3.74 34.86 19.16
N LYS A 233 -3.42 34.71 17.87
CA LYS A 233 -4.24 33.99 16.88
C LYS A 233 -3.49 32.80 16.33
N ALA A 234 -4.24 31.73 16.10
CA ALA A 234 -3.78 30.58 15.35
C ALA A 234 -4.12 30.79 13.87
N TYR A 235 -3.18 30.38 13.00
CA TYR A 235 -3.34 30.43 11.56
C TYR A 235 -3.05 29.05 10.98
N TYR A 236 -3.85 28.66 10.00
CA TYR A 236 -3.56 27.53 9.12
C TYR A 236 -3.59 28.04 7.68
N CYS A 237 -2.48 27.86 6.97
CA CYS A 237 -2.29 28.34 5.62
C CYS A 237 -2.27 27.14 4.67
N VAL A 238 -3.15 27.18 3.66
CA VAL A 238 -3.20 26.18 2.60
C VAL A 238 -2.85 26.84 1.28
N ALA A 239 -1.88 26.27 0.59
CA ALA A 239 -1.41 26.83 -0.68
C ALA A 239 -2.48 26.69 -1.77
N LEU A 240 -2.62 27.72 -2.61
CA LEU A 240 -3.54 27.74 -3.74
C LEU A 240 -2.80 27.64 -5.07
N LEU A 241 -3.51 27.16 -6.08
CA LEU A 241 -3.09 27.28 -7.48
C LEU A 241 -3.15 28.77 -7.87
N GLU A 242 -2.08 29.32 -8.45
CA GLU A 242 -2.13 30.69 -9.00
C GLU A 242 -3.10 30.73 -10.20
N GLU A 243 -4.03 31.69 -10.26
CA GLU A 243 -4.96 31.84 -11.39
C GLU A 243 -4.19 31.89 -12.73
N GLU A 244 -4.50 30.95 -13.64
CA GLU A 244 -3.82 30.80 -14.93
C GLU A 244 -4.00 32.03 -15.83
N LYS A 245 -2.89 32.56 -16.37
CA LYS A 245 -2.94 33.28 -17.66
C LYS A 245 -3.43 32.30 -18.73
N LYS A 246 -4.65 32.52 -19.24
CA LYS A 246 -5.30 31.68 -20.26
C LYS A 246 -4.51 31.59 -21.56
N GLU A 247 -4.12 30.37 -21.94
CA GLU A 247 -4.19 29.77 -23.30
C GLU A 247 -3.94 28.24 -23.20
N PRO A 248 -4.50 27.44 -24.14
CA PRO A 248 -5.88 26.96 -24.18
C PRO A 248 -6.14 25.80 -23.17
N GLU A 249 -7.42 25.50 -22.92
CA GLU A 249 -7.98 24.54 -21.94
C GLU A 249 -7.07 23.35 -21.55
N ASN A 250 -6.39 23.48 -20.40
CA ASN A 250 -5.70 22.40 -19.72
C ASN A 250 -6.72 21.50 -19.00
N LYS A 251 -7.33 20.58 -19.75
CA LYS A 251 -8.11 19.50 -19.16
C LYS A 251 -7.20 18.65 -18.27
N ILE A 252 -7.44 18.63 -16.95
CA ILE A 252 -6.77 17.71 -16.03
C ILE A 252 -7.25 16.30 -16.39
N TYR A 253 -6.35 15.50 -16.97
CA TYR A 253 -6.66 14.15 -17.40
C TYR A 253 -6.56 13.21 -16.21
N SER A 254 -7.65 12.52 -15.89
CA SER A 254 -7.66 11.43 -14.91
C SER A 254 -6.62 10.36 -15.24
N VAL A 255 -6.20 9.59 -14.24
CA VAL A 255 -5.27 8.47 -14.41
C VAL A 255 -5.81 7.46 -15.43
N GLU A 256 -7.13 7.27 -15.48
CA GLU A 256 -7.83 6.45 -16.47
C GLU A 256 -7.60 6.99 -17.90
N THR A 257 -7.59 8.31 -18.08
CA THR A 257 -7.33 8.92 -19.40
C THR A 257 -5.87 8.75 -19.84
N TRP A 258 -4.91 8.69 -18.91
CA TRP A 258 -3.51 8.40 -19.24
C TRP A 258 -3.36 6.99 -19.78
N ILE A 259 -4.03 6.02 -19.14
CA ILE A 259 -4.02 4.62 -19.56
C ILE A 259 -4.68 4.45 -20.92
N ASP A 260 -5.88 5.00 -21.10
CA ASP A 260 -6.60 4.94 -22.37
C ASP A 260 -5.73 5.42 -23.54
N TYR A 261 -4.98 6.50 -23.32
CA TYR A 261 -4.07 7.01 -24.33
C TYR A 261 -2.85 6.12 -24.52
N ILE A 262 -2.19 5.68 -23.45
CA ILE A 262 -1.03 4.78 -23.55
C ILE A 262 -1.41 3.52 -24.33
N ASP A 263 -2.54 2.91 -23.99
CA ASP A 263 -3.06 1.69 -24.60
C ASP A 263 -3.42 1.90 -26.09
N LYS A 264 -4.00 3.05 -26.45
CA LYS A 264 -4.28 3.41 -27.85
C LYS A 264 -3.03 3.78 -28.65
N ASN A 265 -1.89 4.03 -28.00
CA ASN A 265 -0.68 4.54 -28.65
C ASN A 265 0.56 3.66 -28.39
N LEU A 266 0.39 2.36 -28.11
CA LEU A 266 1.49 1.46 -27.72
C LEU A 266 2.62 1.34 -28.78
N MET A 267 2.30 1.46 -30.07
CA MET A 267 3.28 1.45 -31.17
C MET A 267 4.06 2.78 -31.30
N GLY A 268 3.56 3.85 -30.67
CA GLY A 268 4.19 5.16 -30.72
C GLY A 268 5.42 5.30 -29.80
N ASN A 269 6.17 6.39 -29.96
CA ASN A 269 7.28 6.71 -29.06
C ASN A 269 6.77 7.27 -27.72
N LEU A 270 6.32 6.36 -26.86
CA LEU A 270 5.87 6.67 -25.51
C LEU A 270 7.07 6.77 -24.57
N THR A 271 7.57 7.99 -24.41
CA THR A 271 8.52 8.32 -23.34
C THR A 271 7.76 8.94 -22.20
N ILE A 272 8.32 8.82 -21.00
CA ILE A 272 7.71 9.42 -19.81
C ILE A 272 7.62 10.96 -19.98
N SER A 273 8.64 11.60 -20.57
CA SER A 273 8.61 13.03 -20.85
C SER A 273 7.56 13.41 -21.90
N SER A 274 7.35 12.59 -22.94
CA SER A 274 6.32 12.86 -23.94
C SER A 274 4.91 12.68 -23.38
N LEU A 275 4.69 11.66 -22.54
CA LEU A 275 3.43 11.45 -21.84
C LEU A 275 3.13 12.57 -20.84
N ALA A 276 4.12 12.94 -20.01
CA ALA A 276 3.96 14.02 -19.06
C ALA A 276 3.61 15.34 -19.77
N LYS A 277 4.35 15.70 -20.84
CA LYS A 277 4.05 16.86 -21.67
C LYS A 277 2.65 16.78 -22.32
N LYS A 278 2.24 15.60 -22.80
CA LYS A 278 0.94 15.38 -23.46
C LYS A 278 -0.24 15.65 -22.53
N PHE A 279 -0.09 15.33 -21.25
CA PHE A 279 -1.12 15.50 -20.22
C PHE A 279 -0.91 16.73 -19.35
N ASN A 280 0.00 17.63 -19.74
CA ASN A 280 0.33 18.86 -19.02
C ASN A 280 0.82 18.62 -17.57
N TYR A 281 1.54 17.51 -17.36
CA TYR A 281 2.24 17.20 -16.11
C TYR A 281 3.75 17.35 -16.26
N SER A 282 4.42 17.59 -15.13
CA SER A 282 5.87 17.39 -15.06
C SER A 282 6.19 15.90 -15.13
N THR A 283 7.33 15.54 -15.72
CA THR A 283 7.79 14.13 -15.82
C THR A 283 7.85 13.45 -14.46
N THR A 284 8.25 14.19 -13.41
CA THR A 284 8.34 13.69 -12.04
C THR A 284 6.96 13.41 -11.44
N HIS A 285 6.01 14.36 -11.58
CA HIS A 285 4.65 14.18 -11.08
C HIS A 285 3.94 13.02 -11.80
N PHE A 286 4.08 12.93 -13.12
CA PHE A 286 3.51 11.86 -13.94
C PHE A 286 4.01 10.47 -13.49
N LYS A 287 5.33 10.29 -13.32
CA LYS A 287 5.91 9.01 -12.82
C LYS A 287 5.33 8.62 -11.46
N ARG A 288 5.22 9.60 -10.57
CA ARG A 288 4.83 9.37 -9.18
C ARG A 288 3.37 8.98 -9.06
N VAL A 289 2.46 9.76 -9.65
CA VAL A 289 1.02 9.44 -9.63
C VAL A 289 0.77 8.09 -10.28
N PHE A 290 1.46 7.79 -11.39
CA PHE A 290 1.37 6.50 -12.05
C PHE A 290 1.81 5.33 -11.14
N ARG A 291 2.96 5.47 -10.46
CA ARG A 291 3.48 4.43 -9.55
C ARG A 291 2.61 4.25 -8.31
N MET A 292 2.02 5.32 -7.80
CA MET A 292 1.10 5.26 -6.66
C MET A 292 -0.16 4.46 -7.01
N TYR A 293 -0.74 4.71 -8.18
CA TYR A 293 -1.99 4.07 -8.61
C TYR A 293 -1.78 2.62 -9.08
N TYR A 294 -0.72 2.35 -9.85
CA TYR A 294 -0.49 1.04 -10.48
C TYR A 294 0.56 0.17 -9.78
N ARG A 295 1.19 0.68 -8.71
CA ARG A 295 2.26 0.01 -7.96
C ARG A 295 3.44 -0.45 -8.85
N MET A 296 3.63 0.17 -10.01
CA MET A 296 4.71 -0.13 -10.97
C MET A 296 5.15 1.13 -11.74
N SER A 297 6.32 1.08 -12.39
CA SER A 297 6.80 2.22 -13.18
C SER A 297 6.04 2.36 -14.51
N VAL A 298 5.94 3.59 -15.04
CA VAL A 298 5.36 3.88 -16.37
C VAL A 298 6.03 3.05 -17.46
N ALA A 299 7.36 2.91 -17.39
CA ALA A 299 8.13 2.14 -18.36
C ALA A 299 7.82 0.65 -18.28
N ASP A 300 7.66 0.10 -17.08
CA ASP A 300 7.27 -1.29 -16.89
C ASP A 300 5.84 -1.55 -17.37
N TYR A 301 4.92 -0.63 -17.08
CA TYR A 301 3.55 -0.72 -17.57
C TYR A 301 3.47 -0.72 -19.10
N ILE A 302 4.11 0.25 -19.76
CA ILE A 302 4.16 0.33 -21.23
C ILE A 302 4.78 -0.94 -21.80
N ARG A 303 5.87 -1.44 -21.20
CA ARG A 303 6.54 -2.67 -21.63
C ARG A 303 5.60 -3.87 -21.52
N LYS A 304 4.93 -4.05 -20.37
CA LYS A 304 3.95 -5.13 -20.15
C LYS A 304 2.79 -5.07 -21.14
N ARG A 305 2.22 -3.87 -21.39
CA ARG A 305 1.14 -3.68 -22.35
C ARG A 305 1.57 -3.95 -23.80
N ARG A 306 2.78 -3.54 -24.18
CA ARG A 306 3.37 -3.87 -25.50
C ARG A 306 3.58 -5.36 -25.66
N LEU A 307 4.13 -6.03 -24.65
CA LEU A 307 4.34 -7.48 -24.65
C LEU A 307 3.00 -8.23 -24.78
N ALA A 308 1.97 -7.79 -24.06
CA ALA A 308 0.60 -8.32 -24.19
C ALA A 308 0.04 -8.13 -25.61
N ALA A 309 0.16 -6.94 -26.20
CA ALA A 309 -0.31 -6.69 -27.56
C ALA A 309 0.46 -7.53 -28.60
N ILE A 310 1.79 -7.64 -28.48
CA ILE A 310 2.59 -8.53 -29.33
C ILE A 310 2.14 -9.98 -29.17
N ALA A 311 1.86 -10.44 -27.96
CA ALA A 311 1.36 -11.79 -27.71
C ALA A 311 0.01 -12.04 -28.41
N GLU A 312 -0.89 -11.06 -28.48
CA GLU A 312 -2.11 -11.15 -29.29
C GLU A 312 -1.82 -11.31 -30.78
N GLU A 313 -0.95 -10.46 -31.32
CA GLU A 313 -0.59 -10.45 -32.74
C GLU A 313 0.06 -11.78 -33.17
N ILE A 314 0.90 -12.36 -32.30
CA ILE A 314 1.49 -13.67 -32.53
C ILE A 314 0.40 -14.76 -32.63
N ARG A 315 -0.66 -14.68 -31.82
CA ARG A 315 -1.80 -15.62 -31.89
C ARG A 315 -2.60 -15.46 -33.17
N LEU A 316 -2.64 -14.27 -33.74
CA LEU A 316 -3.26 -13.99 -35.04
C LEU A 316 -2.40 -14.46 -36.22
N GLY A 317 -1.21 -15.03 -35.94
CA GLY A 317 -0.31 -15.59 -36.95
C GLY A 317 0.72 -14.60 -37.49
N ASN A 318 0.83 -13.40 -36.90
CA ASN A 318 1.78 -12.39 -37.34
C ASN A 318 3.21 -12.72 -36.85
N ASP A 319 4.21 -12.37 -37.65
CA ASP A 319 5.62 -12.62 -37.31
C ASP A 319 6.05 -11.77 -36.10
N TYR A 320 6.47 -12.46 -35.02
CA TYR A 320 6.93 -11.83 -33.79
C TYR A 320 8.18 -10.96 -33.99
N MET A 321 9.01 -11.24 -35.01
CA MET A 321 10.22 -10.45 -35.29
C MET A 321 9.86 -9.09 -35.90
N GLU A 322 8.89 -9.07 -36.81
CA GLU A 322 8.41 -7.85 -37.46
C GLU A 322 7.58 -7.01 -36.49
N ILE A 323 6.64 -7.63 -35.76
CA ILE A 323 5.73 -6.91 -34.86
C ILE A 323 6.46 -6.28 -33.66
N ALA A 324 7.48 -6.94 -33.11
CA ALA A 324 8.19 -6.43 -31.93
C ALA A 324 8.85 -5.06 -32.20
N SER A 325 9.34 -4.87 -33.42
CA SER A 325 9.92 -3.60 -33.87
C SER A 325 8.85 -2.50 -33.92
N SER A 326 7.65 -2.81 -34.42
CA SER A 326 6.50 -1.90 -34.47
C SER A 326 6.01 -1.45 -33.09
N TYR A 327 6.21 -2.27 -32.05
CA TYR A 327 5.93 -1.91 -30.66
C TYR A 327 7.14 -1.30 -29.92
N GLY A 328 8.17 -0.86 -30.64
CA GLY A 328 9.26 -0.05 -30.08
C GLY A 328 10.37 -0.83 -29.37
N PHE A 329 10.50 -2.14 -29.62
CA PHE A 329 11.68 -2.90 -29.21
C PHE A 329 12.82 -2.69 -30.22
N LYS A 330 13.95 -2.15 -29.76
CA LYS A 330 15.10 -1.82 -30.62
C LYS A 330 15.91 -3.04 -31.07
N THR A 331 15.88 -4.12 -30.29
CA THR A 331 16.64 -5.34 -30.58
C THR A 331 15.81 -6.57 -30.25
N TYR A 332 15.95 -7.61 -31.08
CA TYR A 332 15.31 -8.90 -30.84
C TYR A 332 15.73 -9.49 -29.49
N THR A 333 17.02 -9.40 -29.13
CA THR A 333 17.53 -9.92 -27.85
C THR A 333 16.88 -9.26 -26.64
N GLY A 334 16.62 -7.95 -26.73
CA GLY A 334 15.91 -7.20 -25.69
C GLY A 334 14.43 -7.59 -25.61
N PHE A 335 13.77 -7.71 -26.75
CA PHE A 335 12.40 -8.22 -26.86
C PHE A 335 12.27 -9.63 -26.29
N ALA A 336 13.05 -10.60 -26.78
CA ALA A 336 12.95 -12.00 -26.38
C ALA A 336 13.20 -12.20 -24.88
N ARG A 337 14.13 -11.44 -24.27
CA ARG A 337 14.33 -11.43 -22.82
C ARG A 337 13.12 -10.88 -22.08
N ALA A 338 12.57 -9.75 -22.53
CA ALA A 338 11.42 -9.13 -21.90
C ALA A 338 10.14 -9.99 -22.05
N PHE A 339 9.94 -10.58 -23.22
CA PHE A 339 8.83 -11.49 -23.52
C PHE A 339 8.92 -12.77 -22.69
N LYS A 340 10.10 -13.39 -22.63
CA LYS A 340 10.33 -14.55 -21.76
C LYS A 340 10.10 -14.21 -20.28
N LYS A 341 10.54 -13.04 -19.82
CA LYS A 341 10.31 -12.60 -18.44
C LYS A 341 8.82 -12.41 -18.11
N GLU A 342 8.01 -11.99 -19.09
CA GLU A 342 6.59 -11.71 -18.87
C GLU A 342 5.68 -12.93 -19.08
N PHE A 343 6.00 -13.79 -20.05
CA PHE A 343 5.17 -14.95 -20.42
C PHE A 343 5.81 -16.29 -20.06
N HIS A 344 6.99 -16.29 -19.44
CA HIS A 344 7.78 -17.46 -19.06
C HIS A 344 8.21 -18.38 -20.21
N VAL A 345 7.93 -17.98 -21.46
CA VAL A 345 8.30 -18.70 -22.68
C VAL A 345 8.88 -17.79 -23.73
N SER A 346 9.70 -18.33 -24.64
CA SER A 346 10.23 -17.55 -25.75
C SER A 346 9.14 -17.23 -26.78
N PRO A 347 9.24 -16.10 -27.50
CA PRO A 347 8.31 -15.76 -28.58
C PRO A 347 8.14 -16.88 -29.62
N ALA A 348 9.22 -17.60 -29.93
CA ALA A 348 9.23 -18.70 -30.90
C ALA A 348 8.50 -19.98 -30.40
N VAL A 349 8.45 -20.19 -29.08
CA VAL A 349 7.65 -21.27 -28.48
C VAL A 349 6.19 -20.83 -28.42
N TYR A 350 5.96 -19.57 -28.04
CA TYR A 350 4.64 -18.96 -27.96
C TYR A 350 3.92 -18.95 -29.33
N SER A 351 4.62 -18.62 -30.42
CA SER A 351 4.05 -18.56 -31.78
C SER A 351 3.63 -19.90 -32.35
N LYS A 352 4.15 -21.00 -31.83
CA LYS A 352 3.77 -22.36 -32.25
C LYS A 352 2.45 -22.83 -31.63
N GLY A 353 1.73 -21.95 -30.94
CA GLY A 353 0.47 -22.28 -30.25
C GLY A 353 0.67 -23.24 -29.08
N MET A 354 1.91 -23.40 -28.60
CA MET A 354 2.21 -24.28 -27.47
C MET A 354 1.88 -23.64 -26.11
N PHE A 355 1.43 -22.38 -26.10
CA PHE A 355 1.03 -21.63 -24.91
C PHE A 355 -0.21 -20.78 -25.21
N GLU A 356 -1.26 -20.95 -24.42
CA GLU A 356 -2.50 -20.18 -24.50
C GLU A 356 -2.50 -19.08 -23.42
N VAL A 357 -2.53 -17.79 -23.81
CA VAL A 357 -2.79 -16.71 -22.84
C VAL A 357 -4.26 -16.73 -22.49
N ILE A 358 -4.51 -17.04 -21.22
CA ILE A 358 -5.85 -17.24 -20.70
C ILE A 358 -6.40 -15.90 -20.22
N ASP A 359 -7.50 -15.45 -20.84
CA ASP A 359 -8.34 -14.39 -20.30
C ASP A 359 -8.97 -14.90 -19.00
N LEU A 360 -8.42 -14.46 -17.86
CA LEU A 360 -8.84 -14.91 -16.53
C LEU A 360 -10.31 -14.61 -16.24
N LYS A 361 -10.88 -13.53 -16.79
CA LYS A 361 -12.29 -13.19 -16.58
C LYS A 361 -13.19 -14.15 -17.35
N LYS A 362 -12.87 -14.40 -18.61
CA LYS A 362 -13.58 -15.39 -19.44
C LYS A 362 -13.43 -16.80 -18.89
N TYR A 363 -12.21 -17.16 -18.48
CA TYR A 363 -11.90 -18.44 -17.87
C TYR A 363 -12.67 -18.64 -16.58
N TYR A 364 -12.66 -17.67 -15.66
CA TYR A 364 -13.43 -17.77 -14.43
C TYR A 364 -14.93 -17.96 -14.71
N ALA A 365 -15.50 -17.15 -15.62
CA ALA A 365 -16.91 -17.27 -15.98
C ALA A 365 -17.27 -18.66 -16.53
N GLN A 366 -16.37 -19.30 -17.27
CA GLN A 366 -16.57 -20.61 -17.89
C GLN A 366 -16.32 -21.79 -16.94
N TYR A 367 -15.37 -21.67 -16.02
CA TYR A 367 -14.88 -22.80 -15.22
C TYR A 367 -15.27 -22.77 -13.74
N LYS A 368 -15.79 -21.65 -13.21
CA LYS A 368 -16.15 -21.54 -11.78
C LYS A 368 -17.12 -22.62 -11.27
N ASN A 369 -18.04 -23.05 -12.13
CA ASN A 369 -19.04 -24.07 -11.78
C ASN A 369 -18.52 -25.51 -11.95
N LYS A 370 -17.30 -25.70 -12.45
CA LYS A 370 -16.66 -27.02 -12.59
C LYS A 370 -15.83 -27.42 -11.36
N LEU A 371 -15.80 -26.55 -10.36
CA LEU A 371 -15.20 -26.80 -9.07
C LEU A 371 -16.30 -27.11 -8.07
N ARG A 372 -16.20 -28.25 -7.39
CA ARG A 372 -17.04 -28.51 -6.22
C ARG A 372 -16.41 -27.81 -5.03
N LEU A 373 -17.23 -27.09 -4.30
CA LEU A 373 -16.87 -26.39 -3.07
C LEU A 373 -17.57 -27.08 -1.89
N THR A 374 -16.78 -27.52 -0.93
CA THR A 374 -17.27 -28.05 0.34
C THR A 374 -16.63 -27.27 1.48
N ILE A 375 -17.41 -26.89 2.50
CA ILE A 375 -16.86 -26.29 3.72
C ILE A 375 -16.75 -27.40 4.77
N VAL A 376 -15.55 -27.61 5.30
CA VAL A 376 -15.25 -28.67 6.27
C VAL A 376 -14.49 -28.08 7.46
N GLU A 377 -14.84 -28.51 8.66
CA GLU A 377 -14.06 -28.26 9.87
C GLU A 377 -12.96 -29.32 9.95
N MET A 378 -11.71 -28.89 10.00
CA MET A 378 -10.54 -29.77 9.97
C MET A 378 -9.76 -29.72 11.27
N GLU A 379 -9.13 -30.83 11.61
CA GLU A 379 -8.11 -30.87 12.67
C GLU A 379 -6.78 -30.30 12.17
N GLU A 380 -5.85 -30.09 13.09
CA GLU A 380 -4.49 -29.67 12.78
C GLU A 380 -3.78 -30.72 11.92
N ILE A 381 -3.00 -30.27 10.94
CA ILE A 381 -2.19 -31.14 10.07
C ILE A 381 -0.72 -30.78 10.21
N CYS A 382 0.13 -31.77 10.41
CA CYS A 382 1.58 -31.60 10.38
C CYS A 382 2.13 -32.06 9.02
N MET A 383 3.05 -31.28 8.44
CA MET A 383 3.79 -31.67 7.24
C MET A 383 5.27 -31.32 7.39
N ILE A 384 6.10 -31.97 6.59
CA ILE A 384 7.50 -31.55 6.38
C ILE A 384 7.68 -31.21 4.90
N GLY A 385 8.15 -30.00 4.60
CA GLY A 385 8.24 -29.50 3.23
C GLY A 385 9.68 -29.30 2.76
N HIS A 386 9.97 -29.68 1.53
CA HIS A 386 11.21 -29.31 0.83
C HIS A 386 10.92 -28.19 -0.16
N THR A 387 11.82 -27.21 -0.26
CA THR A 387 11.68 -26.08 -1.18
C THR A 387 11.74 -26.55 -2.63
N VAL A 388 10.71 -26.21 -3.41
CA VAL A 388 10.58 -26.56 -4.84
C VAL A 388 11.06 -25.42 -5.75
N ILE A 389 11.31 -24.23 -5.19
CA ILE A 389 11.94 -23.09 -5.87
C ILE A 389 13.48 -23.16 -5.67
N PRO A 390 14.29 -23.23 -6.73
CA PRO A 390 15.74 -23.24 -6.57
C PRO A 390 16.25 -21.90 -6.04
N ALA A 391 17.19 -21.93 -5.08
CA ALA A 391 17.83 -20.78 -4.42
C ALA A 391 18.54 -19.76 -5.35
N LYS A 392 18.51 -19.95 -6.68
CA LYS A 392 19.18 -19.10 -7.67
C LYS A 392 18.29 -18.78 -8.87
N GLY A 393 17.33 -17.88 -8.68
CA GLY A 393 16.85 -16.93 -9.72
C GLY A 393 16.39 -17.48 -11.07
N ALA A 394 16.09 -18.78 -11.18
CA ALA A 394 15.50 -19.38 -12.37
C ALA A 394 13.97 -19.28 -12.26
N GLU A 395 13.31 -18.82 -13.32
CA GLU A 395 11.85 -18.94 -13.42
C GLU A 395 11.47 -20.42 -13.51
N VAL A 396 10.60 -20.86 -12.59
CA VAL A 396 10.16 -22.25 -12.46
C VAL A 396 8.66 -22.35 -12.64
N ASP A 397 8.20 -23.28 -13.47
CA ASP A 397 6.79 -23.65 -13.56
C ASP A 397 6.41 -24.48 -12.34
N ILE A 398 5.97 -23.80 -11.28
CA ILE A 398 5.62 -24.40 -9.98
C ILE A 398 4.61 -25.54 -10.15
N PRO A 399 3.45 -25.37 -10.84
CA PRO A 399 2.53 -26.48 -11.09
C PRO A 399 3.17 -27.71 -11.73
N ALA A 400 4.09 -27.53 -12.69
CA ALA A 400 4.80 -28.64 -13.30
C ALA A 400 5.79 -29.33 -12.33
N GLN A 401 6.48 -28.56 -11.49
CA GLN A 401 7.35 -29.13 -10.45
C GLN A 401 6.55 -29.89 -9.40
N VAL A 402 5.42 -29.34 -8.96
CA VAL A 402 4.53 -30.03 -8.03
C VAL A 402 4.06 -31.34 -8.64
N SER A 403 3.54 -31.32 -9.86
CA SER A 403 3.11 -32.52 -10.58
C SER A 403 4.23 -33.58 -10.67
N TYR A 404 5.47 -33.15 -10.91
CA TYR A 404 6.62 -34.05 -10.93
C TYR A 404 6.87 -34.73 -9.58
N TRP A 405 6.74 -33.99 -8.47
CA TRP A 405 7.05 -34.47 -7.11
C TRP A 405 5.87 -35.15 -6.40
N MET A 406 4.62 -34.92 -6.81
CA MET A 406 3.45 -35.54 -6.18
C MET A 406 3.50 -37.08 -6.25
N GLY A 407 3.95 -37.64 -7.38
CA GLY A 407 4.13 -39.09 -7.55
C GLY A 407 5.51 -39.64 -7.17
N ARG A 408 6.41 -38.84 -6.56
CA ARG A 408 7.81 -39.24 -6.30
C ARG A 408 8.23 -39.04 -4.87
N GLU A 409 9.10 -39.90 -4.37
CA GLU A 409 9.73 -39.69 -3.07
C GLU A 409 10.85 -38.66 -3.16
N PHE A 410 11.03 -37.91 -2.07
CA PHE A 410 12.17 -37.00 -1.94
C PHE A 410 13.43 -37.81 -1.61
N PRO A 411 14.52 -37.68 -2.40
CA PRO A 411 15.75 -38.44 -2.15
C PRO A 411 16.31 -38.26 -0.74
N CYS A 412 16.12 -37.09 -0.13
CA CYS A 412 16.56 -36.79 1.23
C CYS A 412 15.72 -37.44 2.35
N LEU A 413 14.56 -38.00 2.01
CA LEU A 413 13.76 -38.82 2.95
C LEU A 413 14.12 -40.31 2.88
N LYS A 414 14.77 -40.74 1.80
CA LYS A 414 15.09 -42.14 1.55
C LYS A 414 16.06 -42.67 2.61
N ASP A 415 15.77 -43.86 3.14
CA ASP A 415 16.58 -44.54 4.17
C ASP A 415 16.69 -43.79 5.51
N THR A 416 15.78 -42.83 5.77
CA THR A 416 15.68 -42.13 7.06
C THR A 416 14.65 -42.79 7.98
N ARG A 417 14.84 -42.72 9.31
CA ARG A 417 13.83 -43.23 10.28
C ARG A 417 12.49 -42.49 10.18
N PHE A 418 12.48 -41.30 9.59
CA PHE A 418 11.30 -40.47 9.34
C PHE A 418 10.38 -41.00 8.25
N GLU A 419 10.85 -41.92 7.40
CA GLU A 419 10.00 -42.58 6.40
C GLU A 419 8.81 -43.31 7.04
N CYS A 420 8.94 -43.75 8.30
CA CYS A 420 7.91 -44.45 9.06
C CYS A 420 6.81 -43.54 9.64
N ASN A 421 7.03 -42.22 9.71
CA ASN A 421 6.07 -41.24 10.27
C ASN A 421 5.20 -40.59 9.19
N ILE A 422 5.42 -40.96 7.92
CA ILE A 422 4.60 -40.54 6.79
C ILE A 422 3.31 -41.34 6.82
N ILE A 423 2.18 -40.66 7.00
CA ILE A 423 0.85 -41.29 7.13
C ILE A 423 0.52 -42.08 5.86
N GLN A 424 0.71 -41.44 4.71
CA GLN A 424 0.55 -42.03 3.39
C GLN A 424 1.55 -41.38 2.43
N LYS A 425 2.36 -42.19 1.73
CA LYS A 425 3.45 -41.68 0.86
C LYS A 425 2.99 -40.74 -0.25
N GLU A 426 1.75 -40.91 -0.69
CA GLU A 426 1.10 -40.11 -1.71
C GLU A 426 0.37 -38.89 -1.14
N ASP A 427 0.15 -38.84 0.18
CA ASP A 427 -0.50 -37.71 0.83
C ASP A 427 0.50 -36.58 1.09
N LYS A 428 0.44 -35.57 0.23
CA LYS A 428 1.41 -34.47 0.21
C LYS A 428 0.73 -33.13 0.18
N ILE A 429 1.35 -32.18 0.86
CA ILE A 429 0.90 -30.79 0.90
C ILE A 429 1.95 -29.90 0.24
N ALA A 430 1.48 -29.00 -0.62
CA ALA A 430 2.25 -27.91 -1.19
C ALA A 430 1.67 -26.57 -0.73
N LEU A 431 2.54 -25.60 -0.44
CA LEU A 431 2.11 -24.25 -0.04
C LEU A 431 3.23 -23.21 -0.20
N TRP A 432 2.81 -21.94 -0.27
CA TRP A 432 3.71 -20.80 -0.10
C TRP A 432 3.99 -20.61 1.39
N TYR A 433 5.27 -20.70 1.76
CA TYR A 433 5.75 -20.60 3.13
C TYR A 433 6.71 -19.42 3.27
N GLN A 434 6.63 -18.71 4.38
CA GLN A 434 7.56 -17.65 4.74
C GLN A 434 7.98 -17.85 6.19
N GLU A 435 9.26 -18.05 6.43
CA GLU A 435 9.82 -18.11 7.78
C GLU A 435 9.93 -16.68 8.33
N GLU A 436 9.56 -16.47 9.60
CA GLU A 436 9.39 -15.15 10.21
C GLU A 436 10.66 -14.26 10.15
N ASP A 437 11.85 -14.87 10.03
CA ASP A 437 13.14 -14.18 10.11
C ASP A 437 13.87 -13.95 8.77
N LEU A 438 13.47 -14.60 7.66
CA LEU A 438 14.28 -14.66 6.44
C LEU A 438 13.77 -13.86 5.24
N GLY A 439 12.56 -13.29 5.30
CA GLY A 439 12.05 -12.31 4.33
C GLY A 439 11.75 -12.82 2.91
N ASP A 440 12.30 -13.97 2.51
CA ASP A 440 12.02 -14.63 1.23
C ASP A 440 10.86 -15.62 1.38
N ILE A 441 9.90 -15.57 0.45
CA ILE A 441 8.78 -16.51 0.38
C ILE A 441 9.21 -17.69 -0.49
N GLU A 442 9.13 -18.89 0.05
CA GLU A 442 9.44 -20.13 -0.63
C GLU A 442 8.17 -20.93 -0.94
N TYR A 443 8.19 -21.73 -2.01
CA TYR A 443 7.13 -22.70 -2.25
C TYR A 443 7.67 -24.07 -1.85
N ILE A 444 7.05 -24.67 -0.84
CA ILE A 444 7.48 -25.94 -0.24
C ILE A 444 6.48 -27.05 -0.56
N LEU A 445 6.97 -28.28 -0.64
CA LEU A 445 6.16 -29.47 -0.88
C LEU A 445 6.71 -30.63 -0.05
N GLY A 446 5.83 -31.41 0.57
CA GLY A 446 6.23 -32.67 1.16
C GLY A 446 5.10 -33.42 1.86
N PRO A 447 5.43 -34.57 2.48
CA PRO A 447 4.43 -35.49 3.02
C PRO A 447 3.75 -34.95 4.28
N VAL A 448 2.51 -35.39 4.48
CA VAL A 448 1.82 -35.28 5.77
C VAL A 448 2.40 -36.27 6.77
N VAL A 449 2.62 -35.83 8.00
CA VAL A 449 3.21 -36.61 9.09
C VAL A 449 2.31 -36.58 10.32
N ASP A 450 2.33 -37.66 11.11
CA ASP A 450 1.55 -37.73 12.35
C ASP A 450 2.04 -36.73 13.42
N SER A 451 3.36 -36.54 13.51
CA SER A 451 3.99 -35.62 14.46
C SER A 451 5.42 -35.26 14.03
N PHE A 452 5.98 -34.22 14.64
CA PHE A 452 7.40 -33.87 14.49
C PHE A 452 8.26 -34.69 15.46
N ASP A 453 9.22 -35.45 14.96
CA ASP A 453 10.19 -36.23 15.75
C ASP A 453 11.57 -35.51 15.78
N GLU A 454 12.53 -35.98 16.59
CA GLU A 454 13.79 -35.29 16.92
C GLU A 454 14.84 -35.28 15.79
N ASN A 455 14.52 -35.74 14.58
CA ASN A 455 15.49 -35.92 13.49
C ASN A 455 14.95 -35.53 12.09
N ILE A 456 14.23 -34.41 11.99
CA ILE A 456 13.82 -33.88 10.67
C ILE A 456 15.08 -33.61 9.84
N PRO A 457 15.18 -34.13 8.59
CA PRO A 457 16.31 -33.84 7.73
C PRO A 457 16.52 -32.33 7.57
N CYS A 458 17.77 -31.86 7.56
CA CYS A 458 18.08 -30.42 7.50
C CYS A 458 17.57 -29.69 6.25
N GLU A 459 17.19 -30.44 5.21
CA GLU A 459 16.62 -29.95 3.96
C GLU A 459 15.07 -29.85 3.99
N MET A 460 14.47 -30.19 5.13
CA MET A 460 13.02 -30.22 5.34
C MET A 460 12.60 -29.19 6.38
N ILE A 461 11.48 -28.52 6.09
CA ILE A 461 10.89 -27.47 6.92
C ILE A 461 9.64 -28.05 7.60
N PRO A 462 9.58 -28.16 8.94
CA PRO A 462 8.36 -28.54 9.64
C PRO A 462 7.33 -27.42 9.54
N VAL A 463 6.12 -27.75 9.08
CA VAL A 463 5.00 -26.81 9.03
C VAL A 463 3.77 -27.43 9.67
N LYS A 464 3.21 -26.68 10.62
CA LYS A 464 1.98 -27.03 11.32
C LYS A 464 0.84 -26.17 10.77
N LEU A 465 -0.13 -26.82 10.15
CA LEU A 465 -1.32 -26.20 9.59
C LEU A 465 -2.42 -26.22 10.63
N GLU A 466 -2.82 -25.04 11.09
CA GLU A 466 -3.85 -24.89 12.12
C GLU A 466 -5.19 -25.52 11.68
N GLY A 467 -5.83 -26.24 12.60
CA GLY A 467 -7.20 -26.74 12.40
C GLY A 467 -8.24 -25.61 12.33
N GLY A 468 -9.43 -25.91 11.82
CA GLY A 468 -10.55 -24.97 11.68
C GLY A 468 -11.34 -25.16 10.39
N LYS A 469 -12.23 -24.23 10.06
CA LYS A 469 -13.00 -24.29 8.80
C LYS A 469 -12.16 -23.97 7.56
N TYR A 470 -12.25 -24.85 6.58
CA TYR A 470 -11.69 -24.66 5.24
C TYR A 470 -12.77 -24.83 4.16
N ALA A 471 -12.72 -23.96 3.16
CA ALA A 471 -13.32 -24.18 1.86
C ALA A 471 -12.38 -25.08 1.05
N ILE A 472 -12.85 -26.28 0.73
CA ILE A 472 -12.15 -27.28 -0.05
C ILE A 472 -12.68 -27.24 -1.48
N PHE A 473 -11.79 -27.01 -2.44
CA PHE A 473 -12.08 -27.05 -3.86
C PHE A 473 -11.54 -28.33 -4.46
N GLU A 474 -12.39 -29.03 -5.21
CA GLU A 474 -12.01 -30.22 -5.97
C GLU A 474 -12.57 -30.17 -7.40
N THR A 475 -11.91 -30.85 -8.33
CA THR A 475 -12.43 -31.07 -9.69
C THR A 475 -13.52 -32.14 -9.71
N GLU A 476 -14.38 -32.12 -10.74
CA GLU A 476 -15.36 -33.19 -10.96
C GLU A 476 -14.73 -34.52 -11.40
N LYS A 477 -13.45 -34.51 -11.81
CA LYS A 477 -12.75 -35.70 -12.27
C LYS A 477 -12.60 -36.73 -11.13
N PRO A 478 -12.59 -38.03 -11.46
CA PRO A 478 -12.35 -39.08 -10.46
C PRO A 478 -10.89 -39.11 -9.97
N THR A 479 -9.94 -38.67 -10.79
CA THR A 479 -8.50 -38.56 -10.49
C THR A 479 -7.92 -37.35 -11.22
N ASP A 480 -6.86 -36.77 -10.67
CA ASP A 480 -6.07 -35.70 -11.26
C ASP A 480 -4.63 -36.15 -11.60
N GLU A 481 -4.26 -37.43 -11.41
CA GLU A 481 -2.89 -37.96 -11.56
C GLU A 481 -2.17 -37.50 -12.83
N GLU A 482 -2.83 -37.58 -13.98
CA GLU A 482 -2.24 -37.24 -15.29
C GLU A 482 -2.26 -35.72 -15.57
N ASP A 483 -3.01 -34.94 -14.78
CA ASP A 483 -3.34 -33.54 -15.03
C ASP A 483 -3.06 -32.61 -13.83
N VAL A 484 -2.30 -33.04 -12.81
CA VAL A 484 -2.08 -32.30 -11.55
C VAL A 484 -1.69 -30.84 -11.79
N ALA A 485 -0.76 -30.60 -12.73
CA ALA A 485 -0.34 -29.25 -13.07
C ALA A 485 -1.49 -28.38 -13.60
N GLU A 486 -2.33 -28.91 -14.49
CA GLU A 486 -3.49 -28.18 -15.02
C GLU A 486 -4.58 -27.98 -13.98
N THR A 487 -4.77 -28.95 -13.07
CA THR A 487 -5.69 -28.80 -11.94
C THR A 487 -5.24 -27.67 -11.00
N ILE A 488 -3.95 -27.60 -10.65
CA ILE A 488 -3.38 -26.49 -9.85
C ILE A 488 -3.54 -25.15 -10.58
N ARG A 489 -3.31 -25.11 -11.91
CA ARG A 489 -3.53 -23.90 -12.70
C ARG A 489 -5.01 -23.49 -12.68
N MET A 490 -5.94 -24.44 -12.74
CA MET A 490 -7.38 -24.16 -12.65
C MET A 490 -7.76 -23.58 -11.29
N TYR A 491 -7.23 -24.14 -10.19
CA TYR A 491 -7.42 -23.60 -8.85
C TYR A 491 -6.89 -22.17 -8.73
N THR A 492 -5.66 -21.93 -9.20
CA THR A 492 -5.07 -20.59 -9.27
C THR A 492 -5.98 -19.59 -9.99
N ARG A 493 -6.53 -19.97 -11.15
CA ARG A 493 -7.34 -19.08 -12.00
C ARG A 493 -8.77 -18.91 -11.50
N CYS A 494 -9.36 -19.91 -10.87
CA CYS A 494 -10.76 -19.85 -10.45
C CYS A 494 -10.91 -19.41 -9.01
N VAL A 495 -10.08 -19.95 -8.11
CA VAL A 495 -10.19 -19.72 -6.67
C VAL A 495 -9.50 -18.41 -6.29
N PHE A 496 -8.21 -18.27 -6.60
CA PHE A 496 -7.46 -17.08 -6.19
C PHE A 496 -7.87 -15.81 -6.94
N TYR A 497 -8.05 -15.88 -8.27
CA TYR A 497 -8.48 -14.71 -9.05
C TYR A 497 -9.97 -14.40 -8.91
N GLY A 498 -10.83 -15.44 -8.87
CA GLY A 498 -12.29 -15.30 -8.94
C GLY A 498 -12.99 -15.42 -7.59
N TRP A 499 -13.02 -16.62 -7.02
CA TRP A 499 -13.83 -16.93 -5.84
C TRP A 499 -13.39 -16.16 -4.59
N ILE A 500 -12.08 -16.07 -4.30
CA ILE A 500 -11.55 -15.29 -3.16
C ILE A 500 -11.93 -13.81 -3.31
N LYS A 501 -11.94 -13.29 -4.54
CA LYS A 501 -12.36 -11.91 -4.80
C LYS A 501 -13.85 -11.72 -4.53
N GLU A 502 -14.70 -12.70 -4.87
CA GLU A 502 -16.14 -12.66 -4.63
C GLU A 502 -16.51 -12.91 -3.15
N CYS A 503 -15.73 -13.71 -2.43
CA CYS A 503 -16.00 -14.14 -1.04
C CYS A 503 -14.99 -13.54 -0.04
N ARG A 504 -14.43 -12.37 -0.35
CA ARG A 504 -13.31 -11.76 0.40
C ARG A 504 -13.60 -11.54 1.88
N ASP A 505 -14.85 -11.34 2.24
CA ASP A 505 -15.35 -11.19 3.60
C ASP A 505 -15.34 -12.50 4.40
N ARG A 506 -15.49 -13.64 3.71
CA ARG A 506 -15.64 -14.99 4.30
C ARG A 506 -14.34 -15.79 4.36
N VAL A 507 -13.28 -15.36 3.68
CA VAL A 507 -11.96 -16.03 3.71
C VAL A 507 -11.08 -15.50 4.84
N ASP A 508 -10.19 -16.35 5.36
CA ASP A 508 -9.21 -16.02 6.39
C ASP A 508 -7.78 -16.22 5.89
N LEU A 509 -7.31 -15.31 5.03
CA LEU A 509 -5.97 -15.37 4.43
C LEU A 509 -4.82 -15.04 5.40
N SER A 510 -5.10 -14.89 6.70
CA SER A 510 -4.06 -14.89 7.73
C SER A 510 -3.51 -16.30 7.98
N ARG A 511 -4.33 -17.32 7.69
CA ARG A 511 -3.96 -18.73 7.74
C ARG A 511 -3.52 -19.22 6.37
N LEU A 512 -2.73 -20.29 6.36
CA LEU A 512 -2.15 -20.83 5.14
C LEU A 512 -3.23 -21.43 4.23
N THR A 513 -3.24 -21.00 2.97
CA THR A 513 -3.86 -21.74 1.86
C THR A 513 -2.89 -22.79 1.38
N PHE A 514 -3.38 -24.00 1.13
CA PHE A 514 -2.50 -25.09 0.70
C PHE A 514 -3.18 -26.04 -0.29
N GLU A 515 -2.34 -26.62 -1.13
CA GLU A 515 -2.67 -27.69 -2.05
C GLU A 515 -2.41 -29.04 -1.36
N ARG A 516 -3.40 -29.95 -1.30
CA ARG A 516 -3.18 -31.33 -0.83
C ARG A 516 -3.50 -32.33 -1.92
N TYR A 517 -2.55 -33.20 -2.22
CA TYR A 517 -2.74 -34.32 -3.12
C TYR A 517 -2.91 -35.58 -2.28
N GLU A 518 -4.03 -36.27 -2.44
CA GLU A 518 -4.36 -37.46 -1.66
C GLU A 518 -5.24 -38.39 -2.51
N ASN A 519 -4.95 -39.70 -2.51
CA ASN A 519 -5.73 -40.73 -3.22
C ASN A 519 -5.95 -40.42 -4.72
N GLY A 520 -4.90 -39.99 -5.41
CA GLY A 520 -4.97 -39.66 -6.84
C GLY A 520 -5.64 -38.32 -7.16
N LYS A 521 -6.02 -37.54 -6.15
CA LYS A 521 -6.83 -36.32 -6.34
C LYS A 521 -6.19 -35.10 -5.72
N MET A 522 -6.32 -33.96 -6.41
CA MET A 522 -5.75 -32.70 -5.98
C MET A 522 -6.85 -31.82 -5.38
N TYR A 523 -6.60 -31.24 -4.22
CA TYR A 523 -7.52 -30.35 -3.51
C TYR A 523 -6.85 -29.02 -3.19
N LEU A 524 -7.60 -27.91 -3.27
CA LEU A 524 -7.15 -26.62 -2.75
C LEU A 524 -7.95 -26.28 -1.49
N TYR A 525 -7.23 -26.00 -0.41
CA TYR A 525 -7.77 -25.62 0.88
C TYR A 525 -7.61 -24.12 1.06
N VAL A 526 -8.74 -23.43 1.24
CA VAL A 526 -8.78 -22.00 1.55
C VAL A 526 -9.43 -21.82 2.91
N PRO A 527 -8.71 -21.28 3.92
CA PRO A 527 -9.28 -21.04 5.24
C PRO A 527 -10.44 -20.04 5.15
N VAL A 528 -11.52 -20.33 5.88
CA VAL A 528 -12.72 -19.49 5.92
C VAL A 528 -13.08 -19.13 7.35
N LYS A 529 -13.72 -17.97 7.50
CA LYS A 529 -14.25 -17.48 8.77
C LYS A 529 -15.51 -18.25 9.15
N TYR A 530 -15.74 -18.35 10.46
CA TYR A 530 -16.84 -19.10 11.08
C TYR A 530 -18.23 -18.76 10.56
#